data_AF-X1HJ08-F1
#
_entry.id   AF-X1HJ08-F1
#
_cell.length_a   1.000
_cell.length_b   1.000
_cell.length_c   1.000
_cell.angle_alpha   90.00
_cell.angle_beta   90.00
_cell.angle_gamma   90.00
#
_symmetry.space_group_name_H-M   'P 1'
#
loop_
_entity.id
_entity.type
_entity.pdbx_description
1 polymer ?
#
loop_
_entity_poly.entity_id
_entity_poly.type
_entity_poly.pdbx_seq_one_letter_code
_entity_poly.pdbx_strand_id
1 'polypeptide(L)'
;HNDSRMLKRAYTSGVMSTGVNVLNLSSCTFPLLEFTIRRFGASGGAYFSGGHLYSEDVGIRFVDAGGIELSLVDIKKIIDSYRNFPSQIRRAEPRRIGRIIAIPQTQDVYIKSLEQFVNKKIIKEALLNPIFSMS
;
A
#
# COMPACT_ATOMS: atom_id res chain seq x y z
N HIS A 1 -5.77 -12.38 -4.09
CA HIS A 1 -5.34 -13.78 -3.98
C HIS A 1 -4.93 -14.11 -2.54
N ASN A 2 -4.91 -15.39 -2.14
CA ASN A 2 -4.69 -15.84 -0.76
C ASN A 2 -3.23 -15.65 -0.30
N ASP A 3 -2.30 -15.99 -1.18
CA ASP A 3 -0.87 -15.66 -1.16
C ASP A 3 -0.56 -14.19 -0.82
N SER A 4 -1.15 -13.20 -1.49
CA SER A 4 -0.90 -11.77 -1.23
C SER A 4 -1.36 -11.39 0.17
N ARG A 5 -2.47 -11.98 0.65
CA ARG A 5 -2.96 -11.77 2.02
C ARG A 5 -2.03 -12.39 3.05
N MET A 6 -1.49 -13.58 2.78
CA MET A 6 -0.50 -14.23 3.63
C MET A 6 0.78 -13.40 3.72
N LEU A 7 1.35 -13.00 2.58
CA LEU A 7 2.58 -12.19 2.52
C LEU A 7 2.40 -10.84 3.20
N LYS A 8 1.26 -10.17 2.99
CA LYS A 8 0.93 -8.92 3.71
C LYS A 8 0.92 -9.11 5.23
N ARG A 9 0.38 -10.21 5.75
CA ARG A 9 0.36 -10.51 7.19
C ARG A 9 1.78 -10.74 7.72
N ALA A 10 2.60 -11.52 7.00
CA ALA A 10 3.99 -11.75 7.35
C ALA A 10 4.79 -10.44 7.39
N TYR A 11 4.63 -9.60 6.36
CA TYR A 11 5.24 -8.27 6.29
C TYR A 11 4.80 -7.38 7.46
N THR A 12 3.49 -7.32 7.73
CA THR A 12 2.92 -6.53 8.83
C THR A 12 3.53 -6.94 10.18
N SER A 13 3.61 -8.25 10.46
CA SER A 13 4.24 -8.77 11.67
C SER A 13 5.73 -8.39 11.76
N GLY A 14 6.47 -8.56 10.65
CA GLY A 14 7.88 -8.20 10.57
C GLY A 14 8.14 -6.71 10.85
N VAL A 15 7.34 -5.82 10.26
CA VAL A 15 7.45 -4.38 10.46
C VAL A 15 7.05 -3.96 11.89
N MET A 16 5.98 -4.52 12.43
CA MET A 16 5.57 -4.23 13.82
C MET A 16 6.64 -4.65 14.83
N SER A 17 7.38 -5.73 14.57
CA SER A 17 8.46 -6.19 15.45
C SER A 17 9.63 -5.22 15.56
N THR A 18 9.74 -4.22 14.67
CA THR A 18 10.75 -3.14 14.76
C THR A 18 10.22 -1.87 15.42
N GLY A 19 8.96 -1.90 15.88
CA GLY A 19 8.27 -0.81 16.58
C GLY A 19 7.50 0.14 15.66
N VAL A 20 7.37 -0.20 14.37
CA VAL A 20 6.65 0.62 13.40
C VAL A 20 5.15 0.33 13.44
N ASN A 21 4.34 1.38 13.56
CA ASN A 21 2.89 1.27 13.43
C ASN A 21 2.48 1.09 11.97
N VAL A 22 1.51 0.23 11.72
CA VAL A 22 1.03 -0.10 10.36
C VAL A 22 -0.39 0.38 10.19
N LEU A 23 -0.61 1.29 9.24
CA LEU A 23 -1.95 1.63 8.76
C LEU A 23 -2.41 0.50 7.84
N ASN A 24 -3.44 -0.24 8.23
CA ASN A 24 -3.92 -1.38 7.44
C ASN A 24 -5.11 -0.97 6.56
N LEU A 25 -4.84 -0.82 5.27
CA LEU A 25 -5.89 -0.78 4.24
C LEU A 25 -6.44 -2.19 4.00
N SER A 26 -7.72 -2.33 3.65
CA SER A 26 -8.27 -3.58 3.12
C SER A 26 -7.79 -3.82 1.68
N SER A 27 -8.46 -4.67 0.92
CA SER A 27 -8.28 -4.71 -0.54
C SER A 27 -8.44 -3.29 -1.09
N CYS A 28 -7.40 -2.78 -1.73
CA CYS A 28 -7.35 -1.42 -2.27
C CYS A 28 -6.64 -1.44 -3.63
N THR A 29 -6.88 -0.43 -4.44
CA THR A 29 -6.06 -0.18 -5.64
C THR A 29 -4.73 0.47 -5.24
N PHE A 30 -3.76 0.44 -6.15
CA PHE A 30 -2.47 1.10 -5.92
C PHE A 30 -2.59 2.62 -5.74
N PRO A 31 -3.38 3.36 -6.55
CA PRO A 31 -3.60 4.78 -6.34
C PRO A 31 -4.25 5.10 -4.97
N LEU A 32 -5.10 4.21 -4.45
CA LEU A 32 -5.67 4.37 -3.12
C LEU A 32 -4.59 4.27 -2.03
N LEU A 33 -3.60 3.39 -2.19
CA LEU A 33 -2.45 3.33 -1.28
C LEU A 33 -1.63 4.63 -1.31
N GLU A 34 -1.26 5.09 -2.51
CA GLU A 34 -0.48 6.34 -2.69
C GLU A 34 -1.20 7.55 -2.08
N PHE A 35 -2.50 7.67 -2.35
CA PHE A 35 -3.35 8.69 -1.75
C PHE A 35 -3.35 8.60 -0.22
N THR A 36 -3.52 7.40 0.32
CA THR A 36 -3.57 7.16 1.77
C THR A 36 -2.28 7.59 2.45
N ILE A 37 -1.12 7.26 1.86
CA ILE A 37 0.19 7.64 2.39
C ILE A 37 0.27 9.15 2.56
N ARG A 38 -0.06 9.89 1.49
CA ARG A 38 -0.02 11.36 1.50
C ARG A 38 -1.07 11.95 2.44
N ARG A 39 -2.28 11.37 2.47
CA ARG A 39 -3.42 11.87 3.25
C ARG A 39 -3.22 11.72 4.75
N PHE A 40 -2.62 10.61 5.19
CA PHE A 40 -2.40 10.31 6.61
C PHE A 40 -0.97 10.58 7.08
N GLY A 41 -0.09 11.10 6.20
CA GLY A 41 1.29 11.41 6.54
C GLY A 41 2.12 10.16 6.90
N ALA A 42 1.85 9.04 6.25
CA ALA A 42 2.61 7.81 6.47
C ALA A 42 4.04 7.96 5.91
N SER A 43 5.01 7.28 6.53
CA SER A 43 6.41 7.32 6.09
C SER A 43 6.70 6.48 4.83
N GLY A 44 5.71 5.74 4.33
CA GLY A 44 5.81 4.87 3.17
C GLY A 44 4.76 3.76 3.21
N GLY A 45 4.88 2.79 2.32
CA GLY A 45 3.95 1.67 2.22
C GLY A 45 4.46 0.52 1.37
N ALA A 46 3.73 -0.60 1.44
CA ALA A 46 3.96 -1.78 0.62
C ALA A 46 2.62 -2.25 0.04
N TYR A 47 2.58 -2.41 -1.28
CA TYR A 47 1.43 -2.89 -2.03
C TYR A 47 1.65 -4.35 -2.45
N PHE A 48 0.69 -5.21 -2.12
CA PHE A 48 0.73 -6.63 -2.47
C PHE A 48 -0.40 -6.92 -3.46
N SER A 49 -0.05 -7.39 -4.65
CA SER A 49 -1.01 -7.76 -5.70
C SER A 49 -0.66 -9.10 -6.33
N GLY A 50 -1.66 -9.76 -6.93
CA GLY A 50 -1.39 -10.89 -7.81
C GLY A 50 -0.50 -10.46 -8.98
N GLY A 51 0.28 -11.39 -9.50
CA GLY A 51 1.12 -11.21 -10.66
C GLY A 51 0.28 -10.90 -11.89
N HIS A 52 0.70 -9.91 -12.66
CA HIS A 52 0.04 -9.57 -13.93
C HIS A 52 0.34 -10.59 -15.03
N LEU A 53 1.44 -11.34 -14.91
CA LEU A 53 1.92 -12.31 -15.90
C LEU A 53 1.50 -13.75 -15.56
N TYR A 54 1.59 -14.12 -14.28
CA TYR A 54 1.22 -15.45 -13.79
C TYR A 54 0.34 -15.30 -12.55
N SER A 55 -0.79 -16.03 -12.52
CA SER A 55 -1.72 -16.01 -11.39
C SER A 55 -1.13 -16.58 -10.09
N GLU A 56 -0.01 -17.28 -10.21
CA GLU A 56 0.78 -17.91 -9.14
C GLU A 56 1.75 -16.91 -8.47
N ASP A 57 2.03 -15.77 -9.12
CA ASP A 57 2.99 -14.79 -8.63
C ASP A 57 2.34 -13.74 -7.73
N VAL A 58 3.13 -13.18 -6.81
CA VAL A 58 2.75 -11.98 -6.05
C VAL A 58 3.73 -10.86 -6.33
N GLY A 59 3.22 -9.75 -6.87
CA GLY A 59 3.95 -8.50 -6.97
C GLY A 59 3.95 -7.75 -5.65
N ILE A 60 5.13 -7.27 -5.23
CA ILE A 60 5.28 -6.38 -4.09
C ILE A 60 5.90 -5.07 -4.58
N ARG A 61 5.19 -3.96 -4.38
CA ARG A 61 5.70 -2.62 -4.67
C ARG A 61 5.88 -1.85 -3.38
N PHE A 62 7.02 -1.17 -3.23
CA PHE A 62 7.30 -0.31 -2.08
C PHE A 62 7.21 1.14 -2.49
N VAL A 63 6.68 1.98 -1.61
CA VAL A 63 6.44 3.40 -1.86
C VAL A 63 6.97 4.23 -0.70
N ASP A 64 7.52 5.40 -1.00
CA ASP A 64 8.03 6.35 -0.02
C ASP A 64 6.92 7.22 0.60
N ALA A 65 7.30 8.17 1.45
CA ALA A 65 6.37 9.11 2.10
C ALA A 65 5.66 10.07 1.12
N GLY A 66 6.20 10.25 -0.09
CA GLY A 66 5.55 10.98 -1.18
C GLY A 66 4.46 10.17 -1.88
N GLY A 67 4.34 8.87 -1.57
CA GLY A 67 3.50 7.93 -2.30
C GLY A 67 4.11 7.59 -3.66
N ILE A 68 5.43 7.69 -3.82
CA ILE A 68 6.14 7.39 -5.06
C ILE A 68 6.81 6.03 -4.91
N GLU A 69 6.76 5.20 -5.96
CA GLU A 69 7.41 3.89 -5.97
C GLU A 69 8.93 4.03 -5.78
N LEU A 70 9.51 3.19 -4.93
CA LEU A 70 10.93 3.25 -4.61
C LEU A 70 11.79 3.00 -5.86
N SER A 71 12.87 3.78 -5.96
CA SER A 71 13.85 3.61 -7.02
C SER A 71 14.54 2.25 -6.96
N LEU A 72 15.11 1.79 -8.08
CA LEU A 72 15.92 0.57 -8.08
C LEU A 72 17.10 0.63 -7.10
N VAL A 73 17.63 1.82 -6.82
CA VAL A 73 18.70 2.00 -5.84
C VAL A 73 18.19 1.73 -4.43
N ASP A 74 16.99 2.21 -4.09
CA ASP A 74 16.40 1.99 -2.76
C ASP A 74 15.93 0.54 -2.58
N ILE A 75 15.40 -0.08 -3.64
CA ILE A 75 15.10 -1.52 -3.64
C ILE A 75 16.35 -2.36 -3.40
N LYS A 76 17.49 -2.01 -4.03
CA LYS A 76 18.77 -2.71 -3.76
C LYS A 76 19.18 -2.63 -2.29
N LYS A 77 18.99 -1.48 -1.62
CA LYS A 77 19.26 -1.35 -0.18
C LYS A 77 18.39 -2.31 0.65
N ILE A 78 17.12 -2.48 0.30
CA ILE A 78 16.23 -3.44 0.96
C ILE A 78 16.74 -4.88 0.76
N ILE A 79 17.11 -5.24 -0.47
CA ILE A 79 17.65 -6.57 -0.81
C ILE A 79 18.95 -6.84 -0.04
N ASP A 80 19.85 -5.86 0.04
CA ASP A 80 21.11 -6.01 0.75
C ASP A 80 20.90 -6.10 2.26
N SER A 81 19.92 -5.37 2.82
CA SER A 81 19.51 -5.55 4.22
C SER A 81 18.97 -6.95 4.49
N TYR A 82 18.22 -7.55 3.55
CA TYR A 82 17.74 -8.93 3.65
C TYR A 82 18.88 -9.95 3.59
N ARG A 83 19.85 -9.77 2.68
CA ARG A 83 21.03 -10.65 2.56
C ARG A 83 21.86 -10.73 3.84
N ASN A 84 21.90 -9.63 4.60
CA ASN A 84 22.64 -9.53 5.87
C ASN A 84 21.76 -9.79 7.11
N PHE A 85 20.53 -10.28 6.93
CA PHE A 85 19.63 -10.64 8.05
C PHE A 85 20.25 -11.76 8.92
N PRO A 86 20.17 -11.67 10.26
CA PRO A 86 19.45 -10.68 11.07
C PRO A 86 20.27 -9.48 11.55
N SER A 87 21.55 -9.39 11.19
CA SER A 87 22.50 -8.46 11.81
C SER A 87 22.09 -6.97 11.76
N GLN A 88 21.37 -6.56 10.71
CA GLN A 88 20.95 -5.16 10.49
C GLN A 88 19.55 -4.84 11.05
N ILE A 89 18.80 -5.82 11.57
CA ILE A 89 17.42 -5.57 12.00
C ILE A 89 17.37 -5.13 13.45
N ARG A 90 16.94 -3.88 13.67
CA ARG A 90 16.63 -3.36 15.00
C ARG A 90 15.24 -3.81 15.46
N ARG A 91 15.18 -4.78 16.36
CA ARG A 91 13.93 -5.21 17.01
C ARG A 91 13.51 -4.22 18.10
N ALA A 92 12.21 -4.02 18.24
CA ALA A 92 11.65 -3.25 19.34
C ALA A 92 11.57 -4.10 20.61
N GLU A 93 11.69 -3.44 21.75
CA GLU A 93 11.34 -4.03 23.04
C GLU A 93 9.85 -4.44 23.06
N PRO A 94 9.45 -5.46 23.85
CA PRO A 94 8.07 -5.94 23.90
C PRO A 94 7.00 -4.85 24.12
N ARG A 95 7.33 -3.83 24.94
CA ARG A 95 6.42 -2.70 25.24
C ARG A 95 6.28 -1.70 24.10
N ARG A 96 7.18 -1.75 23.11
CA ARG A 96 7.27 -0.82 21.97
C ARG A 96 6.97 -1.49 20.64
N ILE A 97 6.45 -2.73 20.64
CA ILE A 97 5.98 -3.38 19.42
C ILE A 97 4.92 -2.49 18.76
N GLY A 98 5.06 -2.30 17.45
CA GLY A 98 4.15 -1.48 16.66
C GLY A 98 2.73 -2.05 16.66
N ARG A 99 1.75 -1.20 16.34
CA ARG A 99 0.34 -1.58 16.32
C ARG A 99 -0.21 -1.54 14.90
N ILE A 100 -1.23 -2.37 14.65
CA ILE A 100 -2.07 -2.24 13.46
C ILE A 100 -3.14 -1.19 13.78
N ILE A 101 -3.24 -0.17 12.93
CA ILE A 101 -4.23 0.89 13.03
C ILE A 101 -5.20 0.70 11.87
N ALA A 102 -6.48 0.52 12.20
CA ALA A 102 -7.55 0.48 11.21
C ALA A 102 -7.87 1.89 10.73
N ILE A 103 -8.00 2.05 9.41
CA ILE A 103 -8.37 3.32 8.76
C ILE A 103 -9.64 3.11 7.92
N PRO A 104 -10.81 2.97 8.58
CA PRO A 104 -12.08 2.75 7.88
C PRO A 104 -12.42 3.95 6.98
N GLN A 105 -13.30 3.73 6.00
CA GLN A 105 -13.81 4.78 5.08
C GLN A 105 -12.75 5.44 4.18
N THR A 106 -11.52 4.93 4.15
CA THR A 106 -10.46 5.50 3.29
C THR A 106 -10.82 5.49 1.80
N GLN A 107 -11.54 4.46 1.34
CA GLN A 107 -12.05 4.38 -0.03
C GLN A 107 -13.07 5.50 -0.32
N ASP A 108 -13.98 5.78 0.60
CA ASP A 108 -14.98 6.85 0.43
C ASP A 108 -14.33 8.22 0.39
N VAL A 109 -13.32 8.44 1.24
CA VAL A 109 -12.52 9.68 1.25
C VAL A 109 -11.79 9.85 -0.07
N TYR A 110 -11.22 8.77 -0.62
CA TYR A 110 -10.55 8.80 -1.92
C TYR A 110 -11.52 9.13 -3.06
N ILE A 111 -12.68 8.45 -3.14
CA ILE A 111 -13.69 8.70 -4.18
C ILE A 111 -14.16 10.16 -4.11
N LYS A 112 -14.46 10.67 -2.91
CA LYS A 112 -14.84 12.08 -2.72
C LYS A 112 -13.74 13.06 -3.12
N SER A 113 -12.47 12.67 -3.02
CA SER A 113 -11.37 13.52 -3.48
C SER A 113 -11.30 13.61 -5.01
N LEU A 114 -11.61 12.52 -5.73
CA LEU A 114 -11.59 12.49 -7.20
C LEU A 114 -12.57 13.49 -7.80
N GLU A 115 -13.70 13.69 -7.13
CA GLU A 115 -14.74 14.65 -7.49
C GLU A 115 -14.24 16.10 -7.58
N GLN A 116 -13.13 16.43 -6.92
CA GLN A 116 -12.51 17.76 -6.94
C GLN A 116 -11.70 18.00 -8.22
N PHE A 117 -11.34 16.94 -8.94
CA PHE A 117 -10.52 16.99 -10.15
C PHE A 117 -11.32 16.82 -11.43
N VAL A 118 -12.65 16.67 -11.33
CA VAL A 118 -13.54 16.46 -12.48
C VAL A 118 -14.74 17.42 -12.45
N ASN A 119 -15.19 17.86 -13.62
CA ASN A 119 -16.41 18.67 -13.72
C ASN A 119 -17.64 17.75 -13.77
N LYS A 120 -18.27 17.55 -12.60
CA LYS A 120 -19.47 16.71 -12.49
C LYS A 120 -20.63 17.16 -13.37
N LYS A 121 -20.77 18.47 -13.59
CA LYS A 121 -21.88 19.03 -14.37
C LYS A 121 -21.76 18.60 -15.84
N ILE A 122 -20.58 18.76 -16.43
CA ILE A 122 -20.32 18.36 -17.83
C ILE A 122 -20.53 16.85 -18.01
N ILE A 123 -19.99 16.03 -17.10
CA ILE A 123 -20.13 14.56 -17.19
C ILE A 123 -21.59 14.13 -17.12
N LYS A 124 -22.39 14.78 -16.24
CA LYS A 124 -23.81 14.48 -16.09
C LYS A 124 -24.64 14.90 -17.32
N GLU A 125 -24.30 16.04 -17.92
CA GLU A 125 -24.96 16.56 -19.13
C GLU A 125 -24.63 15.75 -20.39
N ALA A 126 -23.45 15.11 -20.43
CA ALA A 126 -22.97 14.36 -21.59
C ALA A 126 -23.69 13.01 -21.85
N LEU A 127 -24.58 12.55 -20.95
CA LEU A 127 -25.38 11.32 -21.09
C LEU A 127 -24.54 10.10 -21.54
N LEU A 128 -23.35 9.95 -20.96
CA LEU A 128 -22.41 8.88 -21.31
C LEU A 128 -22.96 7.51 -20.87
N ASN A 129 -22.80 6.50 -21.71
CA ASN A 129 -23.10 5.09 -21.40
C ASN A 129 -21.80 4.25 -21.40
N PRO A 130 -20.92 4.41 -20.39
CA PRO A 130 -19.66 3.70 -20.37
C PRO A 130 -19.85 2.21 -20.03
N ILE A 131 -19.07 1.35 -20.68
CA ILE A 131 -18.95 -0.07 -20.34
C ILE A 131 -17.58 -0.26 -19.69
N PHE A 132 -17.57 -0.87 -18.50
CA PHE A 132 -16.35 -1.18 -17.76
C PHE A 132 -16.19 -2.69 -17.62
N SER A 133 -14.95 -3.16 -17.68
CA SER A 133 -14.55 -4.51 -17.27
C SER A 133 -13.53 -4.39 -16.14
N MET A 134 -13.67 -5.18 -15.09
CA MET A 134 -12.63 -5.37 -14.07
C MET A 134 -11.93 -6.69 -14.32
N SER A 135 -10.60 -6.65 -14.40
CA SER A 135 -9.70 -7.81 -14.41
C SER A 135 -9.32 -8.25 -13.01
#